data_AF-A0A9D7IU69-F1
#
_entry.id   AF-A0A9D7IU69-F1
#
_cell.length_a   1.000
_cell.length_b   1.000
_cell.length_c   1.000
_cell.angle_alpha   90.00
_cell.angle_beta   90.00
_cell.angle_gamma   90.00
#
_symmetry.space_group_name_H-M   'P 1'
#
loop_
_entity.id
_entity.type
_entity.pdbx_description
1 polymer ?
#
loop_
_entity_poly.entity_id
_entity_poly.type
_entity_poly.pdbx_seq_one_letter_code
_entity_poly.pdbx_strand_id
1 'polypeptide(L)'
;MKRLIIFLTIAGLCGMVVWPAMVQGQREDGYFSQANKNRVKARKFLGERGVDLDQVSTRLSEQDDIGTAHVRFDQRIDGVRVFGYELITHENSRGEFSDLSGRVFRGRAGATRPVYDATDAVELAAAQFGTYTDAEYELVIYPRSSGVHLAWSIDIRNTDEVNYAPRREHYMLDAITGMTLDHWDNLQTAAATGTGYGYYAGTVSAFPIDLTSGSYTMFDVPNNSKTTDYANKTCGLFGCGNKVGTIYSSTASTFGTTGALSDRASIGVDAHYFANRTLAYWLSTFNRNGIDNANNKNLKYKYMLSRTHYGTTTTMPSGTVLR
;
A
#
# COMPACT_ATOMS: atom_id res chain seq x y z
N MET A 1 -11.70 60.22 27.98
CA MET A 1 -10.91 60.72 29.13
C MET A 1 -9.50 60.15 29.04
N LYS A 2 -8.50 60.95 29.45
CA LYS A 2 -7.03 60.77 29.40
C LYS A 2 -6.59 59.42 30.02
N ARG A 3 -5.51 58.72 29.62
CA ARG A 3 -4.04 59.02 29.66
C ARG A 3 -3.31 57.87 28.89
N LEU A 4 -2.47 58.04 27.88
CA LEU A 4 -1.03 58.41 27.79
C LEU A 4 -0.09 57.96 28.92
N ILE A 5 0.98 57.22 28.57
CA ILE A 5 2.40 57.20 29.08
C ILE A 5 3.05 55.86 28.65
N ILE A 6 4.29 55.67 28.16
CA ILE A 6 5.45 56.46 27.69
C ILE A 6 6.31 55.50 26.84
N PHE A 7 7.04 56.07 25.86
CA PHE A 7 8.07 55.44 25.02
C PHE A 7 9.29 54.95 25.81
N LEU A 8 9.90 53.85 25.33
CA LEU A 8 11.36 53.68 25.42
C LEU A 8 11.90 53.33 24.03
N THR A 9 12.63 54.28 23.46
CA THR A 9 13.44 54.16 22.24
C THR A 9 14.78 53.52 22.57
N ILE A 10 15.15 52.46 21.85
CA ILE A 10 16.56 52.14 21.59
C ILE A 10 16.72 52.06 20.08
N ALA A 11 17.48 53.01 19.55
CA ALA A 11 17.95 53.04 18.18
C ALA A 11 19.05 51.97 18.00
N GLY A 12 18.88 51.12 17.00
CA GLY A 12 19.90 50.19 16.52
C GLY A 12 19.77 50.05 15.02
N LEU A 13 20.59 50.79 14.27
CA LEU A 13 20.78 50.62 12.83
C LEU A 13 21.32 49.22 12.55
N CYS A 14 20.59 48.42 11.76
CA CYS A 14 21.15 47.31 11.01
C CYS A 14 20.35 47.12 9.71
N GLY A 15 21.06 46.95 8.59
CA GLY A 15 20.57 47.23 7.24
C GLY A 15 19.33 46.45 6.79
N MET A 16 18.43 47.17 6.11
CA MET A 16 17.41 46.55 5.27
C MET A 16 18.08 45.91 4.05
N VAL A 17 18.29 44.60 4.10
CA VAL A 17 18.41 43.81 2.87
C VAL A 17 16.98 43.55 2.40
N VAL A 18 16.53 44.30 1.40
CA VAL A 18 15.28 44.01 0.69
C VAL A 18 15.52 42.73 -0.11
N TRP A 19 15.03 41.59 0.39
CA TRP A 19 14.90 40.38 -0.41
C TRP A 19 13.76 40.62 -1.41
N PRO A 20 13.97 40.55 -2.72
CA PRO A 20 12.86 40.53 -3.65
C PRO A 20 12.06 39.26 -3.37
N ALA A 21 10.79 39.43 -3.00
CA ALA A 21 9.83 38.35 -2.98
C ALA A 21 9.77 37.74 -4.38
N MET A 22 10.46 36.61 -4.58
CA MET A 22 10.32 35.81 -5.78
C MET A 22 8.89 35.29 -5.85
N VAL A 23 8.26 35.61 -6.97
CA VAL A 23 6.93 35.18 -7.39
C VAL A 23 6.83 33.65 -7.31
N GLN A 24 6.14 33.15 -6.29
CA GLN A 24 5.77 31.73 -6.15
C GLN A 24 4.52 31.36 -6.95
N GLY A 25 4.01 32.26 -7.81
CA GLY A 25 2.77 32.09 -8.56
C GLY A 25 2.90 31.58 -10.01
N GLN A 26 4.10 31.30 -10.54
CA GLN A 26 4.26 30.93 -11.96
C GLN A 26 4.40 29.43 -12.24
N ARG A 27 4.62 28.58 -11.22
CA ARG A 27 4.87 27.15 -11.47
C ARG A 27 3.57 26.35 -11.61
N GLU A 28 2.57 26.57 -10.78
CA GLU A 28 1.33 25.76 -10.83
C GLU A 28 0.50 26.04 -12.09
N ASP A 29 0.31 27.31 -12.46
CA ASP A 29 -0.42 27.70 -13.69
C ASP A 29 0.25 27.15 -14.97
N GLY A 30 1.58 27.10 -14.98
CA GLY A 30 2.39 26.55 -16.08
C GLY A 30 2.19 25.05 -16.25
N TYR A 31 2.20 24.28 -15.17
CA TYR A 31 2.02 22.82 -15.18
C TYR A 31 0.62 22.41 -15.68
N PHE A 32 -0.45 23.05 -15.19
CA PHE A 32 -1.80 22.79 -15.69
C PHE A 32 -1.96 23.21 -17.16
N SER A 33 -1.29 24.29 -17.59
CA SER A 33 -1.30 24.71 -19.00
C SER A 33 -0.55 23.72 -19.90
N GLN A 34 0.59 23.19 -19.46
CA GLN A 34 1.41 22.29 -20.26
C GLN A 34 0.80 20.90 -20.34
N ALA A 35 0.29 20.37 -19.22
CA ALA A 35 -0.47 19.13 -19.22
C ALA A 35 -1.68 19.22 -20.16
N ASN A 36 -2.43 20.33 -20.14
CA ASN A 36 -3.53 20.54 -21.08
C ASN A 36 -3.08 20.60 -22.55
N LYS A 37 -1.97 21.26 -22.86
CA LYS A 37 -1.38 21.26 -24.22
C LYS A 37 -1.01 19.85 -24.66
N ASN A 38 -0.36 19.08 -23.79
CA ASN A 38 0.03 17.70 -24.07
C ASN A 38 -1.21 16.83 -24.34
N ARG A 39 -2.27 16.99 -23.55
CA ARG A 39 -3.55 16.30 -23.75
C ARG A 39 -4.20 16.60 -25.10
N VAL A 40 -4.22 17.87 -25.51
CA VAL A 40 -4.79 18.28 -26.81
C VAL A 40 -3.99 17.69 -27.97
N LYS A 41 -2.66 17.78 -27.94
CA LYS A 41 -1.77 17.18 -28.95
C LYS A 41 -1.94 15.67 -29.02
N ALA A 42 -1.95 14.99 -27.87
CA ALA A 42 -2.12 13.55 -27.78
C ALA A 42 -3.48 13.09 -28.32
N ARG A 43 -4.59 13.79 -28.00
CA ARG A 43 -5.91 13.48 -28.58
C ARG A 43 -5.90 13.62 -30.10
N LYS A 44 -5.28 14.68 -30.64
CA LYS A 44 -5.14 14.84 -32.10
C LYS A 44 -4.38 13.68 -32.72
N PHE A 45 -3.24 13.31 -32.13
CA PHE A 45 -2.40 12.19 -32.57
C PHE A 45 -3.13 10.84 -32.58
N LEU A 46 -4.01 10.59 -31.59
CA LEU A 46 -4.87 9.40 -31.56
C LEU A 46 -5.90 9.42 -32.69
N GLY A 47 -6.54 10.56 -32.94
CA GLY A 47 -7.53 10.71 -34.01
C GLY A 47 -6.93 10.47 -35.41
N GLU A 48 -5.72 10.95 -35.64
CA GLU A 48 -4.96 10.70 -36.89
C GLU A 48 -4.65 9.21 -37.12
N ARG A 49 -4.73 8.37 -36.07
CA ARG A 49 -4.55 6.91 -36.14
C ARG A 49 -5.86 6.13 -36.15
N GLY A 50 -6.99 6.82 -36.30
CA GLY A 50 -8.32 6.20 -36.39
C GLY A 50 -8.85 5.70 -35.06
N VAL A 51 -8.35 6.20 -33.93
CA VAL A 51 -8.98 5.98 -32.62
C VAL A 51 -10.22 6.86 -32.52
N ASP A 52 -11.34 6.25 -32.13
CA ASP A 52 -12.57 7.00 -31.83
C ASP A 52 -12.35 7.84 -30.56
N LEU A 53 -12.29 9.16 -30.75
CA LEU A 53 -12.00 10.11 -29.68
C LEU A 53 -13.15 10.28 -28.68
N ASP A 54 -14.36 9.87 -29.05
CA ASP A 54 -15.53 9.88 -28.16
C ASP A 54 -15.50 8.67 -27.22
N GLN A 55 -14.78 7.62 -27.61
CA GLN A 55 -14.55 6.42 -26.80
C GLN A 55 -13.25 6.48 -25.97
N VAL A 56 -12.55 7.61 -25.93
CA VAL A 56 -11.35 7.74 -25.08
C VAL A 56 -11.36 9.00 -24.25
N SER A 57 -10.83 8.88 -23.06
CA SER A 57 -10.81 9.96 -22.07
C SER A 57 -9.45 9.97 -21.39
N THR A 58 -8.85 11.16 -21.25
CA THR A 58 -7.56 11.28 -20.59
C THR A 58 -7.70 10.94 -19.12
N ARG A 59 -6.87 10.02 -18.65
CA ARG A 59 -6.69 9.71 -17.24
C ARG A 59 -5.57 10.53 -16.61
N LEU A 60 -4.43 10.62 -17.28
CA LEU A 60 -3.21 11.20 -16.74
C LEU A 60 -2.37 11.85 -17.84
N SER A 61 -1.68 12.93 -17.50
CA SER A 61 -0.65 13.55 -18.32
C SER A 61 0.53 13.87 -17.44
N GLU A 62 1.67 13.28 -17.74
CA GLU A 62 2.92 13.46 -17.00
C GLU A 62 4.04 13.79 -17.97
N GLN A 63 5.09 14.42 -17.45
CA GLN A 63 6.33 14.63 -18.18
C GLN A 63 7.46 14.06 -17.34
N ASP A 64 8.31 13.25 -17.97
CA ASP A 64 9.49 12.69 -17.32
C ASP A 64 10.64 13.71 -17.23
N ASP A 65 11.70 13.33 -16.52
CA ASP A 65 12.88 14.20 -16.31
C ASP A 65 13.67 14.49 -17.59
N ILE A 66 13.49 13.69 -18.65
CA ILE A 66 14.12 13.89 -19.97
C ILE A 66 13.22 14.67 -20.94
N GLY A 67 12.06 15.12 -20.46
CA GLY A 67 11.13 15.99 -21.17
C GLY A 67 10.13 15.25 -22.07
N THR A 68 10.05 13.92 -22.01
CA THR A 68 9.01 13.13 -22.70
C THR A 68 7.68 13.30 -21.98
N ALA A 69 6.64 13.70 -22.72
CA ALA A 69 5.28 13.74 -22.21
C ALA A 69 4.58 12.39 -22.46
N HIS A 70 4.03 11.83 -21.40
CA HIS A 70 3.19 10.64 -21.43
C HIS A 70 1.75 11.04 -21.15
N VAL A 71 0.84 10.73 -22.09
CA VAL A 71 -0.59 10.94 -21.88
C VAL A 71 -1.30 9.60 -21.96
N ARG A 72 -1.97 9.24 -20.86
CA ARG A 72 -2.69 7.98 -20.70
C ARG A 72 -4.18 8.20 -20.87
N PHE A 73 -4.82 7.32 -21.63
CA PHE A 73 -6.23 7.36 -21.96
C PHE A 73 -6.91 6.05 -21.58
N ASP A 74 -8.03 6.15 -20.87
CA ASP A 74 -8.94 5.03 -20.68
C ASP A 74 -9.91 4.97 -21.86
N GLN A 75 -10.13 3.77 -22.41
CA GLN A 75 -11.24 3.55 -23.33
C GLN A 75 -12.56 3.49 -22.55
N ARG A 76 -13.60 4.11 -23.10
CA ARG A 76 -14.97 4.11 -22.58
C ARG A 76 -15.96 3.77 -23.70
N ILE A 77 -16.97 2.96 -23.38
CA ILE A 77 -18.12 2.68 -24.25
C ILE A 77 -19.37 3.09 -23.47
N ASP A 78 -20.17 3.99 -24.05
CA ASP A 78 -21.33 4.62 -23.40
C ASP A 78 -21.01 5.16 -21.98
N GLY A 79 -19.82 5.74 -21.83
CA GLY A 79 -19.32 6.31 -20.57
C GLY A 79 -18.70 5.30 -19.59
N VAL A 80 -18.85 3.99 -19.81
CA VAL A 80 -18.31 2.93 -18.93
C VAL A 80 -16.90 2.55 -19.37
N ARG A 81 -15.95 2.51 -18.43
CA ARG A 81 -14.55 2.19 -18.73
C ARG A 81 -14.39 0.73 -19.15
N VAL A 82 -13.60 0.48 -20.18
CA VAL A 82 -13.23 -0.88 -20.60
C VAL A 82 -11.99 -1.31 -19.83
N PHE A 83 -12.15 -2.25 -18.91
CA PHE A 83 -11.09 -2.70 -18.02
C PHE A 83 -9.94 -3.34 -18.80
N GLY A 84 -8.73 -2.84 -18.56
CA GLY A 84 -7.51 -3.32 -19.21
C GLY A 84 -7.36 -2.89 -20.68
N TYR A 85 -8.14 -1.92 -21.16
CA TYR A 85 -7.99 -1.34 -22.50
C TYR A 85 -7.74 0.16 -22.39
N GLU A 86 -6.53 0.55 -22.75
CA GLU A 86 -6.01 1.89 -22.56
C GLU A 86 -4.97 2.19 -23.64
N LEU A 87 -4.69 3.47 -23.82
CA LEU A 87 -3.69 3.97 -24.75
C LEU A 87 -2.75 4.93 -24.04
N ILE A 88 -1.47 4.87 -24.39
CA ILE A 88 -0.44 5.78 -23.88
C ILE A 88 0.29 6.38 -25.08
N THR A 89 0.22 7.69 -25.22
CA THR A 89 1.00 8.42 -26.23
C THR A 89 2.30 8.90 -25.61
N HIS A 90 3.38 8.85 -26.38
CA HIS A 90 4.71 9.32 -25.99
C HIS A 90 5.14 10.44 -26.93
N GLU A 91 5.26 11.66 -26.40
CA GLU A 91 5.72 12.83 -27.14
C GLU A 91 7.09 13.26 -26.60
N ASN A 92 8.11 13.28 -27.44
CA ASN A 92 9.46 13.66 -27.02
C ASN A 92 9.57 15.18 -26.74
N SER A 93 10.70 15.61 -26.20
CA SER A 93 10.97 17.02 -25.89
C SER A 93 11.00 17.96 -27.10
N ARG A 94 11.04 17.42 -28.33
CA ARG A 94 10.94 18.18 -29.61
C ARG A 94 9.50 18.30 -30.11
N GLY A 95 8.54 17.69 -29.43
CA GLY A 95 7.14 17.68 -29.81
C GLY A 95 6.77 16.62 -30.84
N GLU A 96 7.65 15.64 -31.07
CA GLU A 96 7.40 14.54 -32.00
C GLU A 96 6.88 13.33 -31.23
N PHE A 97 5.82 12.72 -31.72
CA PHE A 97 5.31 11.49 -31.15
C PHE A 97 6.13 10.29 -31.63
N SER A 98 6.72 9.56 -30.69
CA SER A 98 7.58 8.42 -31.00
C SER A 98 6.81 7.11 -31.14
N ASP A 99 5.79 6.89 -30.30
CA ASP A 99 5.05 5.63 -30.26
C ASP A 99 3.66 5.74 -29.60
N LEU A 100 2.83 4.72 -29.81
CA LEU A 100 1.54 4.51 -29.16
C LEU A 100 1.54 3.13 -28.49
N SER A 101 1.51 3.10 -27.16
CA SER A 101 1.41 1.86 -26.40
C SER A 101 -0.04 1.56 -25.99
N GLY A 102 -0.33 0.29 -25.73
CA GLY A 102 -1.62 -0.17 -25.23
C GLY A 102 -2.49 -0.83 -26.30
N ARG A 103 -3.80 -0.86 -26.07
CA ARG A 103 -4.78 -1.53 -26.94
C ARG A 103 -6.17 -0.94 -26.78
N VAL A 104 -6.94 -1.02 -27.86
CA VAL A 104 -8.37 -0.65 -27.90
C VAL A 104 -9.20 -1.91 -28.10
N PHE A 105 -10.26 -2.03 -27.31
CA PHE A 105 -11.26 -3.08 -27.46
C PHE A 105 -12.10 -2.79 -28.69
N ARG A 106 -12.16 -3.76 -29.61
CA ARG A 106 -12.88 -3.66 -30.90
C ARG A 106 -14.17 -4.49 -30.94
N GLY A 107 -14.51 -5.16 -29.85
CA GLY A 107 -15.76 -5.92 -29.76
C GLY A 107 -16.96 -5.02 -29.44
N ARG A 108 -18.13 -5.63 -29.29
CA ARG A 108 -19.34 -4.95 -28.84
C ARG A 108 -19.55 -5.20 -27.36
N ALA A 109 -19.81 -4.16 -26.60
CA ALA A 109 -20.32 -4.29 -25.24
C ALA A 109 -21.84 -4.52 -25.29
N GLY A 110 -22.36 -5.24 -24.30
CA GLY A 110 -23.79 -5.45 -24.12
C GLY A 110 -24.43 -4.27 -23.38
N ALA A 111 -25.29 -4.57 -22.41
CA ALA A 111 -25.87 -3.54 -21.55
C ALA A 111 -24.79 -2.82 -20.72
N THR A 112 -24.97 -1.52 -20.52
CA THR A 112 -24.10 -0.66 -19.69
C THR A 112 -24.78 -0.17 -18.42
N ARG A 113 -26.01 -0.63 -18.17
CA ARG A 113 -26.75 -0.37 -16.93
C ARG A 113 -26.73 -1.61 -16.02
N PRO A 114 -26.27 -1.50 -14.77
CA PRO A 114 -26.21 -2.62 -13.85
C PRO A 114 -27.61 -3.01 -13.33
N VAL A 115 -27.78 -4.27 -12.95
CA VAL A 115 -28.95 -4.77 -12.20
C VAL A 115 -28.65 -4.77 -10.71
N TYR A 116 -27.48 -5.26 -10.32
CA TYR A 116 -26.95 -5.14 -8.96
C TYR A 116 -26.25 -3.79 -8.83
N ASP A 117 -26.65 -2.99 -7.86
CA ASP A 117 -25.96 -1.72 -7.62
C ASP A 117 -24.60 -1.94 -6.95
N ALA A 118 -23.87 -0.85 -6.72
CA ALA A 118 -22.54 -0.92 -6.13
C ALA A 118 -22.56 -1.46 -4.70
N THR A 119 -23.60 -1.14 -3.92
CA THR A 119 -23.72 -1.55 -2.52
C THR A 119 -23.90 -3.06 -2.45
N ASP A 120 -24.84 -3.60 -3.23
CA ASP A 120 -25.07 -5.04 -3.32
C ASP A 120 -23.80 -5.78 -3.77
N ALA A 121 -23.08 -5.23 -4.75
CA ALA A 121 -21.86 -5.83 -5.24
C ALA A 121 -20.74 -5.85 -4.18
N VAL A 122 -20.55 -4.75 -3.44
CA VAL A 122 -19.58 -4.70 -2.33
C VAL A 122 -19.96 -5.70 -1.22
N GLU A 123 -21.24 -5.86 -0.90
CA GLU A 123 -21.70 -6.85 0.08
C GLU A 123 -21.42 -8.29 -0.38
N LEU A 124 -21.65 -8.60 -1.66
CA LEU A 124 -21.31 -9.91 -2.24
C LEU A 124 -19.80 -10.20 -2.24
N ALA A 125 -18.97 -9.19 -2.48
CA ALA A 125 -17.52 -9.30 -2.34
C ALA A 125 -17.11 -9.49 -0.87
N ALA A 126 -17.68 -8.70 0.05
CA ALA A 126 -17.42 -8.79 1.48
C ALA A 126 -17.84 -10.13 2.09
N ALA A 127 -18.90 -10.78 1.56
CA ALA A 127 -19.28 -12.13 1.98
C ALA A 127 -18.18 -13.18 1.68
N GLN A 128 -17.37 -12.96 0.64
CA GLN A 128 -16.24 -13.81 0.27
C GLN A 128 -14.94 -13.38 0.97
N PHE A 129 -14.74 -12.08 1.14
CA PHE A 129 -13.54 -11.50 1.73
C PHE A 129 -13.54 -11.59 3.27
N GLY A 130 -14.68 -11.37 3.91
CA GLY A 130 -14.83 -11.22 5.35
C GLY A 130 -14.84 -9.75 5.80
N THR A 131 -14.47 -9.49 7.05
CA THR A 131 -14.36 -8.13 7.58
C THR A 131 -13.35 -7.33 6.77
N TYR A 132 -13.71 -6.09 6.42
CA TYR A 132 -12.89 -5.15 5.67
C TYR A 132 -12.90 -3.77 6.34
N THR A 133 -11.89 -2.97 6.04
CA THR A 133 -11.77 -1.59 6.53
C THR A 133 -12.16 -0.57 5.48
N ASP A 134 -11.97 -0.93 4.21
CA ASP A 134 -12.24 -0.06 3.09
C ASP A 134 -12.48 -0.87 1.80
N ALA A 135 -13.28 -0.30 0.90
CA ALA A 135 -13.59 -0.87 -0.40
C ALA A 135 -13.79 0.24 -1.44
N GLU A 136 -13.04 0.17 -2.53
CA GLU A 136 -13.20 1.04 -3.71
C GLU A 136 -13.85 0.23 -4.83
N TYR A 137 -14.72 0.86 -5.63
CA TYR A 137 -15.41 0.17 -6.71
C TYR A 137 -15.62 1.05 -7.94
N GLU A 138 -15.67 0.41 -9.11
CA GLU A 138 -15.97 1.05 -10.38
C GLU A 138 -16.79 0.10 -11.27
N LEU A 139 -17.80 0.64 -11.96
CA LEU A 139 -18.51 -0.09 -13.01
C LEU A 139 -17.64 -0.11 -14.27
N VAL A 140 -17.34 -1.30 -14.78
CA VAL A 140 -16.48 -1.51 -15.94
C VAL A 140 -17.09 -2.47 -16.93
N ILE A 141 -16.72 -2.32 -18.19
CA ILE A 141 -16.86 -3.38 -19.20
C ILE A 141 -15.62 -4.26 -19.05
N TYR A 142 -15.82 -5.56 -18.83
CA TYR A 142 -14.75 -6.54 -18.63
C TYR A 142 -14.74 -7.59 -19.76
N PRO A 143 -13.93 -7.36 -20.82
CA PRO A 143 -13.75 -8.34 -21.88
C PRO A 143 -12.88 -9.51 -21.42
N ARG A 144 -13.37 -10.74 -21.62
CA ARG A 144 -12.65 -11.99 -21.35
C ARG A 144 -12.80 -12.94 -22.54
N SER A 145 -12.08 -14.07 -22.49
CA SER A 145 -12.25 -15.15 -23.47
C SER A 145 -13.66 -15.74 -23.47
N SER A 146 -14.36 -15.72 -22.34
CA SER A 146 -15.73 -16.22 -22.19
C SER A 146 -16.80 -15.26 -22.73
N GLY A 147 -16.45 -14.02 -23.04
CA GLY A 147 -17.38 -12.98 -23.44
C GLY A 147 -17.08 -11.62 -22.82
N VAL A 148 -17.98 -10.67 -23.04
CA VAL A 148 -17.87 -9.29 -22.56
C VAL A 148 -18.94 -9.08 -21.50
N HIS A 149 -18.51 -8.74 -20.29
CA HIS A 149 -19.41 -8.57 -19.15
C HIS A 149 -19.46 -7.11 -18.73
N LEU A 150 -20.62 -6.67 -18.26
CA LEU A 150 -20.68 -5.49 -17.41
C LEU A 150 -20.38 -5.96 -15.98
N ALA A 151 -19.40 -5.35 -15.31
CA ALA A 151 -18.91 -5.84 -14.03
C ALA A 151 -18.59 -4.71 -13.06
N TRP A 152 -18.74 -4.98 -11.77
CA TRP A 152 -18.16 -4.19 -10.69
C TRP A 152 -16.72 -4.66 -10.44
N SER A 153 -15.78 -3.77 -10.68
CA SER A 153 -14.36 -3.91 -10.32
C SER A 153 -14.21 -3.38 -8.89
N ILE A 154 -13.98 -4.27 -7.94
CA ILE A 154 -14.02 -3.97 -6.51
C ILE A 154 -12.66 -4.27 -5.92
N ASP A 155 -12.00 -3.26 -5.37
CA ASP A 155 -10.77 -3.38 -4.60
C ASP A 155 -11.11 -3.31 -3.11
N ILE A 156 -11.02 -4.43 -2.41
CA ILE A 156 -11.42 -4.55 -1.01
C ILE A 156 -10.20 -4.86 -0.15
N ARG A 157 -10.07 -4.13 0.97
CA ARG A 157 -8.90 -4.25 1.86
C ARG A 157 -9.31 -4.30 3.32
N ASN A 158 -8.52 -5.05 4.09
CA ASN A 158 -8.52 -5.00 5.54
C ASN A 158 -7.11 -4.62 6.00
N THR A 159 -6.95 -3.37 6.41
CA THR A 159 -5.72 -2.87 7.03
C THR A 159 -5.70 -3.08 8.54
N ASP A 160 -6.87 -3.36 9.12
CA ASP A 160 -7.10 -3.60 10.53
C ASP A 160 -7.15 -5.10 10.83
N GLU A 161 -6.44 -5.93 10.04
CA GLU A 161 -6.02 -7.24 10.50
C GLU A 161 -5.00 -7.04 11.64
N VAL A 162 -5.48 -6.49 12.76
CA VAL A 162 -5.10 -6.95 14.07
C VAL A 162 -5.20 -8.45 13.94
N ASN A 163 -4.05 -9.13 13.82
CA ASN A 163 -3.77 -10.55 14.09
C ASN A 163 -3.18 -11.38 12.94
N TYR A 164 -3.43 -11.02 11.68
CA TYR A 164 -2.87 -11.65 10.48
C TYR A 164 -2.49 -10.51 9.50
N ALA A 165 -1.79 -10.72 8.40
CA ALA A 165 -1.22 -9.57 7.65
C ALA A 165 -2.32 -8.70 7.02
N PRO A 166 -2.09 -7.42 6.67
CA PRO A 166 -3.03 -6.69 5.80
C PRO A 166 -3.42 -7.56 4.61
N ARG A 167 -4.71 -7.61 4.28
CA ARG A 167 -5.22 -8.35 3.12
C ARG A 167 -5.84 -7.36 2.15
N ARG A 168 -5.64 -7.59 0.86
CA ARG A 168 -6.24 -6.79 -0.19
C ARG A 168 -6.53 -7.69 -1.38
N GLU A 169 -7.79 -7.77 -1.77
CA GLU A 169 -8.20 -8.58 -2.91
C GLU A 169 -8.96 -7.70 -3.90
N HIS A 170 -8.95 -8.12 -5.15
CA HIS A 170 -9.72 -7.47 -6.19
C HIS A 170 -10.72 -8.47 -6.76
N TYR A 171 -11.99 -8.09 -6.76
CA TYR A 171 -13.09 -8.89 -7.30
C TYR A 171 -13.63 -8.25 -8.57
N MET A 172 -13.98 -9.09 -9.54
CA MET A 172 -14.77 -8.73 -10.71
C MET A 172 -16.12 -9.43 -10.59
N LEU A 173 -17.15 -8.70 -10.18
CA LEU A 173 -18.51 -9.22 -10.05
C LEU A 173 -19.35 -8.85 -11.27
N ASP A 174 -20.04 -9.80 -11.88
CA ASP A 174 -20.97 -9.54 -12.97
C ASP A 174 -22.13 -8.66 -12.48
N ALA A 175 -22.29 -7.48 -13.06
CA ALA A 175 -23.24 -6.47 -12.60
C ALA A 175 -24.70 -6.81 -12.95
N ILE A 176 -24.93 -7.89 -13.70
CA ILE A 176 -26.27 -8.36 -14.08
C ILE A 176 -26.69 -9.56 -13.24
N THR A 177 -25.78 -10.49 -12.97
CA THR A 177 -26.05 -11.77 -12.29
C THR A 177 -25.55 -11.83 -10.85
N GLY A 178 -24.67 -10.92 -10.43
CA GLY A 178 -24.03 -10.94 -9.11
C GLY A 178 -22.93 -12.01 -8.96
N MET A 179 -22.62 -12.75 -10.02
CA MET A 179 -21.61 -13.81 -9.98
C MET A 179 -20.18 -13.25 -9.97
N THR A 180 -19.29 -13.82 -9.16
CA THR A 180 -17.85 -13.56 -9.27
C THR A 180 -17.29 -14.11 -10.58
N LEU A 181 -16.94 -13.22 -11.50
CA LEU A 181 -16.28 -13.54 -12.77
C LEU A 181 -14.81 -13.85 -12.56
N ASP A 182 -14.16 -13.08 -11.69
CA ASP A 182 -12.74 -13.18 -11.38
C ASP A 182 -12.46 -12.67 -9.97
N HIS A 183 -11.38 -13.16 -9.36
CA HIS A 183 -10.84 -12.57 -8.14
C HIS A 183 -9.34 -12.88 -8.04
N TRP A 184 -8.59 -11.97 -7.43
CA TRP A 184 -7.17 -12.20 -7.19
C TRP A 184 -6.67 -11.44 -5.95
N ASP A 185 -5.58 -11.94 -5.37
CA ASP A 185 -4.82 -11.22 -4.36
C ASP A 185 -4.17 -9.98 -4.99
N ASN A 186 -4.53 -8.81 -4.48
CA ASN A 186 -4.01 -7.52 -4.92
C ASN A 186 -3.17 -6.84 -3.83
N LEU A 187 -2.72 -7.61 -2.84
CA LEU A 187 -1.76 -7.20 -1.85
C LEU A 187 -0.36 -7.18 -2.47
N GLN A 188 0.21 -5.98 -2.56
CA GLN A 188 1.57 -5.80 -3.04
C GLN A 188 2.50 -5.86 -1.83
N THR A 189 3.22 -6.98 -1.70
CA THR A 189 4.27 -7.18 -0.69
C THR A 189 5.62 -7.03 -1.36
N ALA A 190 6.59 -6.47 -0.65
CA ALA A 190 7.94 -6.31 -1.16
C ALA A 190 8.92 -6.52 0.00
N ALA A 191 9.77 -7.54 -0.14
CA ALA A 191 10.89 -7.72 0.75
C ALA A 191 11.72 -6.43 0.77
N ALA A 192 11.84 -5.86 1.96
CA ALA A 192 12.56 -4.62 2.20
C ALA A 192 13.59 -4.82 3.31
N THR A 193 14.50 -3.87 3.41
CA THR A 193 15.51 -3.86 4.46
C THR A 193 15.51 -2.49 5.10
N GLY A 194 15.39 -2.48 6.42
CA GLY A 194 15.39 -1.29 7.24
C GLY A 194 16.48 -1.33 8.30
N THR A 195 16.36 -0.44 9.27
CA THR A 195 17.20 -0.45 10.48
C THR A 195 16.35 -0.77 11.70
N GLY A 196 16.76 -1.79 12.46
CA GLY A 196 16.16 -2.12 13.75
C GLY A 196 17.11 -1.74 14.87
N TYR A 197 16.60 -1.17 15.96
CA TYR A 197 17.35 -0.95 17.19
C TYR A 197 16.79 -1.89 18.27
N GLY A 198 17.44 -3.02 18.47
CA GLY A 198 17.10 -4.00 19.49
C GLY A 198 17.73 -3.66 20.84
N TYR A 199 17.12 -4.10 21.94
CA TYR A 199 17.72 -3.94 23.27
C TYR A 199 18.90 -4.90 23.46
N TYR A 200 18.76 -6.15 22.97
CA TYR A 200 19.82 -7.17 23.04
C TYR A 200 20.64 -7.27 21.76
N ALA A 201 20.00 -7.18 20.60
CA ALA A 201 20.64 -7.26 19.29
C ALA A 201 21.46 -6.00 18.95
N GLY A 202 21.22 -4.89 19.66
CA GLY A 202 21.76 -3.58 19.31
C GLY A 202 21.24 -3.10 17.97
N THR A 203 22.05 -2.33 17.24
CA THR A 203 21.69 -1.85 15.91
C THR A 203 21.82 -2.94 14.86
N VAL A 204 20.72 -3.24 14.17
CA VAL A 204 20.62 -4.16 13.03
C VAL A 204 20.38 -3.33 11.77
N SER A 205 21.45 -3.07 11.01
CA SER A 205 21.41 -2.20 9.82
C SER A 205 20.77 -2.84 8.57
N ALA A 206 20.74 -4.18 8.52
CA ALA A 206 20.06 -4.95 7.48
C ALA A 206 18.87 -5.70 8.07
N PHE A 207 17.95 -4.98 8.70
CA PHE A 207 16.81 -5.56 9.38
C PHE A 207 15.73 -5.94 8.35
N PRO A 208 15.41 -7.24 8.17
CA PRO A 208 14.43 -7.66 7.18
C PRO A 208 13.03 -7.22 7.61
N ILE A 209 12.31 -6.62 6.67
CA ILE A 209 10.96 -6.11 6.84
C ILE A 209 10.21 -6.29 5.52
N ASP A 210 8.91 -6.08 5.56
CA ASP A 210 8.07 -6.08 4.36
C ASP A 210 7.48 -4.70 4.16
N LEU A 211 7.46 -4.20 2.93
CA LEU A 211 6.71 -3.01 2.56
C LEU A 211 5.39 -3.46 1.93
N THR A 212 4.30 -3.29 2.68
CA THR A 212 2.95 -3.54 2.19
C THR A 212 2.16 -2.25 2.15
N SER A 213 1.67 -1.88 0.96
CA SER A 213 0.78 -0.73 0.76
C SER A 213 1.27 0.58 1.42
N GLY A 214 2.58 0.86 1.35
CA GLY A 214 3.19 2.06 1.91
C GLY A 214 3.50 2.01 3.41
N SER A 215 3.27 0.87 4.07
CA SER A 215 3.62 0.62 5.47
C SER A 215 4.65 -0.49 5.58
N TYR A 216 5.72 -0.24 6.33
CA TYR A 216 6.70 -1.25 6.68
C TYR A 216 6.17 -2.10 7.82
N THR A 217 6.38 -3.41 7.76
CA THR A 217 6.00 -4.33 8.84
C THR A 217 7.13 -5.29 9.19
N MET A 218 7.17 -5.78 10.43
CA MET A 218 8.11 -6.83 10.86
C MET A 218 7.69 -8.22 10.34
N PHE A 219 7.74 -8.35 9.01
CA PHE A 219 7.55 -9.58 8.28
C PHE A 219 8.76 -9.79 7.35
N ASP A 220 9.46 -10.90 7.54
CA ASP A 220 10.55 -11.32 6.65
C ASP A 220 9.92 -12.21 5.58
N VAL A 221 9.69 -11.63 4.39
CA VAL A 221 9.07 -12.31 3.25
C VAL A 221 9.90 -13.53 2.81
N PRO A 222 11.23 -13.44 2.59
CA PRO A 222 12.06 -14.59 2.25
C PRO A 222 11.92 -15.78 3.20
N ASN A 223 12.01 -15.52 4.51
CA ASN A 223 11.99 -16.55 5.55
C ASN A 223 10.58 -16.88 6.08
N ASN A 224 9.56 -16.19 5.57
CA ASN A 224 8.16 -16.33 5.94
C ASN A 224 7.98 -16.31 7.47
N SER A 225 8.48 -15.24 8.09
CA SER A 225 8.62 -15.06 9.54
C SER A 225 7.98 -13.73 9.96
N LYS A 226 7.11 -13.77 10.96
CA LYS A 226 6.33 -12.63 11.44
C LYS A 226 6.59 -12.39 12.92
N THR A 227 6.73 -11.12 13.29
CA THR A 227 6.80 -10.71 14.69
C THR A 227 5.65 -9.79 15.06
N THR A 228 4.92 -10.16 16.12
CA THR A 228 3.78 -9.38 16.59
C THR A 228 3.93 -8.97 18.05
N ASP A 229 3.37 -7.82 18.34
CA ASP A 229 3.23 -7.23 19.64
C ASP A 229 1.95 -7.74 20.32
N TYR A 230 2.12 -8.41 21.45
CA TYR A 230 1.02 -9.00 22.20
C TYR A 230 0.40 -8.06 23.24
N ALA A 231 0.83 -6.79 23.31
CA ALA A 231 0.23 -5.74 24.15
C ALA A 231 -0.01 -6.15 25.62
N ASN A 232 0.92 -6.93 26.19
CA ASN A 232 0.92 -7.38 27.59
C ASN A 232 -0.29 -8.24 27.96
N LYS A 233 -0.99 -8.76 26.95
CA LYS A 233 -2.09 -9.70 27.15
C LYS A 233 -1.52 -11.00 27.71
N THR A 234 -2.25 -11.62 28.63
CA THR A 234 -1.90 -12.95 29.16
C THR A 234 -2.56 -14.04 28.31
N CYS A 235 -1.79 -15.10 28.02
CA CYS A 235 -2.31 -16.37 27.50
C CYS A 235 -2.52 -17.34 28.66
N GLY A 236 -3.62 -18.09 28.63
CA GLY A 236 -3.86 -19.16 29.59
C GLY A 236 -3.00 -20.39 29.28
N LEU A 237 -2.98 -21.35 30.20
CA LEU A 237 -2.26 -22.62 30.09
C LEU A 237 -2.65 -23.44 28.83
N PHE A 238 -3.88 -23.28 28.34
CA PHE A 238 -4.41 -23.96 27.15
C PHE A 238 -4.34 -23.10 25.88
N GLY A 239 -3.46 -22.10 25.87
CA GLY A 239 -3.18 -21.26 24.72
C GLY A 239 -3.87 -19.90 24.77
N CYS A 240 -3.59 -19.11 23.74
CA CYS A 240 -4.02 -17.72 23.63
C CYS A 240 -5.46 -17.55 23.10
N GLY A 241 -6.18 -18.63 22.79
CA GLY A 241 -7.51 -18.54 22.14
C GLY A 241 -7.48 -17.63 20.91
N ASN A 242 -8.45 -16.72 20.81
CA ASN A 242 -8.54 -15.66 19.79
C ASN A 242 -7.81 -14.36 20.19
N LYS A 243 -7.10 -14.34 21.33
CA LYS A 243 -6.26 -13.20 21.68
C LYS A 243 -5.02 -13.29 20.79
N VAL A 244 -4.89 -12.33 19.88
CA VAL A 244 -3.79 -12.32 18.95
C VAL A 244 -3.09 -10.94 19.03
N GLY A 245 -1.81 -10.94 18.65
CA GLY A 245 -0.94 -9.78 18.72
C GLY A 245 -0.95 -8.99 17.41
N THR A 246 -0.69 -7.69 17.50
CA THR A 246 -0.66 -6.76 16.36
C THR A 246 0.73 -6.81 15.72
N ILE A 247 0.83 -6.90 14.40
CA ILE A 247 2.13 -6.80 13.73
C ILE A 247 2.75 -5.41 13.98
N TYR A 248 4.05 -5.36 14.24
CA TYR A 248 4.75 -4.07 14.30
C TYR A 248 4.73 -3.44 12.91
N SER A 249 4.24 -2.21 12.81
CA SER A 249 4.17 -1.45 11.57
C SER A 249 4.68 -0.02 11.75
N SER A 250 5.15 0.59 10.65
CA SER A 250 5.70 1.94 10.64
C SER A 250 5.66 2.52 9.22
N THR A 251 5.47 3.83 9.07
CA THR A 251 5.64 4.52 7.78
C THR A 251 7.11 4.73 7.41
N ALA A 252 8.02 4.56 8.37
CA ALA A 252 9.47 4.59 8.15
C ALA A 252 10.05 3.16 8.17
N SER A 253 11.14 2.95 7.43
CA SER A 253 11.90 1.68 7.44
C SER A 253 12.76 1.51 8.69
N THR A 254 12.35 2.10 9.82
CA THR A 254 13.09 2.07 11.09
C THR A 254 12.17 1.60 12.22
N PHE A 255 12.68 0.69 13.06
CA PHE A 255 11.95 0.13 14.21
C PHE A 255 12.78 0.18 15.50
N GLY A 256 12.10 0.35 16.63
CA GLY A 256 12.71 0.29 17.97
C GLY A 256 13.61 1.47 18.29
N THR A 257 13.39 2.65 17.69
CA THR A 257 14.24 3.85 17.57
C THR A 257 15.13 4.23 18.77
N THR A 258 14.82 3.77 19.98
CA THR A 258 15.61 4.01 21.21
C THR A 258 16.53 2.87 21.63
N GLY A 259 16.32 1.64 21.16
CA GLY A 259 16.98 0.43 21.67
C GLY A 259 16.70 0.16 23.15
N ALA A 260 15.70 0.83 23.74
CA ALA A 260 15.41 0.77 25.16
C ALA A 260 14.20 -0.11 25.45
N LEU A 261 14.11 -0.62 26.69
CA LEU A 261 12.96 -1.38 27.17
C LEU A 261 11.66 -0.57 27.12
N SER A 262 11.73 0.75 27.29
CA SER A 262 10.55 1.63 27.19
C SER A 262 9.90 1.64 25.80
N ASP A 263 10.63 1.21 24.77
CA ASP A 263 10.13 1.09 23.41
C ASP A 263 9.85 -0.38 23.07
N ARG A 264 8.57 -0.69 22.92
CA ARG A 264 8.09 -2.05 22.66
C ARG A 264 8.58 -2.56 21.31
N ALA A 265 8.86 -1.67 20.35
CA ALA A 265 9.41 -2.07 19.06
C ALA A 265 10.87 -2.53 19.17
N SER A 266 11.64 -2.09 20.18
CA SER A 266 13.01 -2.58 20.40
C SER A 266 13.03 -4.08 20.72
N ILE A 267 12.10 -4.55 21.55
CA ILE A 267 11.94 -5.98 21.84
C ILE A 267 11.35 -6.72 20.62
N GLY A 268 10.52 -6.05 19.82
CA GLY A 268 10.09 -6.52 18.51
C GLY A 268 11.28 -6.81 17.59
N VAL A 269 12.23 -5.87 17.50
CA VAL A 269 13.46 -6.01 16.71
C VAL A 269 14.27 -7.20 17.19
N ASP A 270 14.48 -7.35 18.50
CA ASP A 270 15.21 -8.50 19.06
C ASP A 270 14.55 -9.83 18.66
N ALA A 271 13.26 -9.96 18.91
CA ALA A 271 12.51 -11.17 18.61
C ALA A 271 12.52 -11.50 17.11
N HIS A 272 12.39 -10.48 16.25
CA HIS A 272 12.44 -10.67 14.81
C HIS A 272 13.84 -11.09 14.34
N TYR A 273 14.87 -10.37 14.79
CA TYR A 273 16.25 -10.62 14.44
C TYR A 273 16.73 -12.02 14.86
N PHE A 274 16.52 -12.42 16.11
CA PHE A 274 16.98 -13.72 16.60
C PHE A 274 16.20 -14.88 15.99
N ALA A 275 14.93 -14.68 15.66
CA ALA A 275 14.15 -15.70 14.96
C ALA A 275 14.69 -15.92 13.53
N ASN A 276 15.00 -14.84 12.80
CA ASN A 276 15.61 -14.96 11.47
C ASN A 276 17.03 -15.54 11.52
N ARG A 277 17.82 -15.24 12.57
CA ARG A 277 19.11 -15.92 12.83
C ARG A 277 18.96 -17.41 13.06
N THR A 278 17.90 -17.83 13.75
CA THR A 278 17.59 -19.25 13.98
C THR A 278 17.23 -19.95 12.66
N LEU A 279 16.42 -19.31 11.81
CA LEU A 279 16.07 -19.84 10.49
C LEU A 279 17.32 -19.97 9.59
N ALA A 280 18.19 -18.96 9.58
CA ALA A 280 19.45 -19.01 8.85
C ALA A 280 20.39 -20.11 9.37
N TYR A 281 20.43 -20.33 10.68
CA TYR A 281 21.19 -21.42 11.29
C TYR A 281 20.65 -22.80 10.86
N TRP A 282 19.32 -23.00 10.84
CA TRP A 282 18.73 -24.25 10.39
C TRP A 282 18.98 -24.53 8.90
N LEU A 283 18.91 -23.50 8.06
CA LEU A 283 19.23 -23.66 6.65
C LEU A 283 20.71 -24.03 6.46
N SER A 284 21.63 -23.31 7.10
CA SER A 284 23.07 -23.55 6.92
C SER A 284 23.58 -24.85 7.54
N THR A 285 23.01 -25.27 8.67
CA THR A 285 23.52 -26.43 9.43
C THR A 285 22.81 -27.73 9.05
N PHE A 286 21.50 -27.66 8.80
CA PHE A 286 20.67 -28.85 8.57
C PHE A 286 20.06 -28.89 7.17
N ASN A 287 20.38 -27.92 6.30
CA ASN A 287 19.75 -27.75 4.99
C ASN A 287 18.21 -27.73 5.09
N ARG A 288 17.69 -27.15 6.18
CA ARG A 288 16.27 -27.14 6.50
C ARG A 288 15.67 -25.77 6.20
N ASN A 289 14.70 -25.71 5.29
CA ASN A 289 14.01 -24.48 4.93
C ASN A 289 12.86 -24.20 5.90
N GLY A 290 13.15 -23.58 7.05
CA GLY A 290 12.15 -23.26 8.09
C GLY A 290 11.85 -24.39 9.09
N ILE A 291 11.00 -24.10 10.08
CA ILE A 291 10.63 -25.04 11.17
C ILE A 291 10.06 -26.34 10.59
N ASP A 292 9.34 -26.28 9.49
CA ASP A 292 8.65 -27.40 8.85
C ASP A 292 9.39 -27.95 7.62
N ASN A 293 10.58 -27.42 7.31
CA ASN A 293 11.30 -27.68 6.05
C ASN A 293 10.52 -27.30 4.77
N ALA A 294 9.48 -26.47 4.90
CA ALA A 294 8.61 -26.02 3.82
C ALA A 294 8.41 -24.50 3.85
N ASN A 295 9.45 -23.77 4.26
CA ASN A 295 9.46 -22.33 4.49
C ASN A 295 8.33 -21.85 5.41
N ASN A 296 8.08 -22.58 6.50
CA ASN A 296 7.05 -22.30 7.50
C ASN A 296 5.60 -22.33 6.99
N LYS A 297 5.35 -22.79 5.75
CA LYS A 297 4.01 -22.79 5.10
C LYS A 297 3.04 -23.81 5.68
N ASN A 298 3.55 -24.89 6.27
CA ASN A 298 2.76 -25.97 6.86
C ASN A 298 2.45 -25.71 8.35
N LEU A 299 2.93 -24.60 8.92
CA LEU A 299 2.57 -24.19 10.28
C LEU A 299 1.10 -23.72 10.32
N LYS A 300 0.49 -23.73 11.52
CA LYS A 300 -0.88 -23.27 11.75
C LYS A 300 -1.17 -21.90 11.11
N TYR A 301 -0.20 -20.99 11.18
CA TYR A 301 -0.32 -19.63 10.67
C TYR A 301 0.26 -19.45 9.27
N LYS A 302 0.78 -20.52 8.64
CA LYS A 302 1.50 -20.50 7.36
C LYS A 302 2.74 -19.60 7.35
N TYR A 303 3.25 -19.23 8.52
CA TYR A 303 4.50 -18.52 8.77
C TYR A 303 4.99 -18.84 10.19
N MET A 304 6.28 -18.61 10.45
CA MET A 304 6.81 -18.65 11.81
C MET A 304 6.36 -17.40 12.55
N LEU A 305 5.80 -17.55 13.75
CA LEU A 305 5.26 -16.44 14.53
C LEU A 305 6.02 -16.26 15.84
N SER A 306 6.72 -15.13 15.96
CA SER A 306 7.26 -14.63 17.22
C SER A 306 6.27 -13.65 17.85
N ARG A 307 6.03 -13.78 19.16
CA ARG A 307 5.17 -12.86 19.92
C ARG A 307 5.94 -12.23 21.06
N THR A 308 6.01 -10.92 21.06
CA THR A 308 6.60 -10.15 22.16
C THR A 308 5.51 -9.76 23.14
N HIS A 309 5.79 -9.91 24.44
CA HIS A 309 4.94 -9.42 25.51
C HIS A 309 5.82 -8.51 26.39
N TYR A 310 5.31 -7.35 26.77
CA TYR A 310 6.04 -6.44 27.65
C TYR A 310 5.52 -6.65 29.08
N GLY A 311 6.41 -6.99 30.01
CA GLY A 311 6.06 -7.16 31.43
C GLY A 311 6.49 -5.92 32.19
N THR A 312 5.65 -5.39 33.09
CA THR A 312 6.08 -4.33 34.00
C THR A 312 6.62 -4.85 35.34
N THR A 313 6.49 -6.14 35.66
CA THR A 313 7.07 -6.70 36.89
C THR A 313 7.22 -8.22 36.80
N THR A 314 8.44 -8.75 36.90
CA THR A 314 8.68 -10.15 37.29
C THR A 314 8.54 -10.25 38.81
N THR A 315 7.32 -10.39 39.32
CA THR A 315 7.12 -11.07 40.59
C THR A 315 6.96 -12.55 40.28
N MET A 316 8.08 -13.28 40.33
CA MET A 316 8.01 -14.72 40.59
C MET A 316 7.22 -14.89 41.90
N PRO A 317 6.18 -15.74 41.98
CA PRO A 317 5.57 -16.07 43.26
C PRO A 317 6.66 -16.64 44.16
N SER A 318 6.98 -15.97 45.27
CA SER A 318 7.91 -16.51 46.25
C SER A 318 7.39 -17.87 46.68
N GLY A 319 8.26 -18.87 46.65
CA GLY A 319 7.90 -20.26 46.83
C GLY A 319 7.03 -20.51 48.06
N THR A 320 5.90 -21.17 47.85
CA THR A 320 5.30 -21.98 48.90
C THR A 320 6.07 -23.30 48.92
N VAL A 321 6.98 -23.42 49.88
CA VAL A 321 7.49 -24.71 50.32
C VAL A 321 6.30 -25.50 50.82
N LEU A 322 5.94 -26.56 50.10
CA LEU A 322 5.02 -27.58 50.61
C LEU A 322 5.79 -28.38 51.68
N ARG A 323 5.39 -28.21 52.94
CA ARG A 323 5.44 -29.29 53.92
C ARG A 323 4.13 -30.06 53.85
#